data_AF-X2B7S7-F1
#
_entry.id   AF-X2B7S7-F1
#
_cell.length_a   1.000
_cell.length_b   1.000
_cell.length_c   1.000
_cell.angle_alpha   90.00
_cell.angle_beta   90.00
_cell.angle_gamma   90.00
#
_symmetry.space_group_name_H-M   'P 1'
#
loop_
_entity.id
_entity.type
_entity.pdbx_description
1 polymer ?
#
loop_
_entity_poly.entity_id
_entity_poly.type
_entity_poly.pdbx_seq_one_letter_code
_entity_poly.pdbx_strand_id
1 'polypeptide(L)' 'LQRNLTALTKDLYPAEVFPFLTQESILTENDVDVINAETTRRQQAFLLVTTLYRKGPKAFSVFVEALKDSHQH' A
#
# COMPACT_ATOMS: atom_id res chain seq x y z
N LEU A 1 7.16 10.08 -11.15
CA LEU A 1 6.35 9.35 -10.12
C LEU A 1 5.19 8.56 -10.73
N GLN A 2 4.31 9.14 -11.57
CA GLN A 2 3.14 8.45 -12.16
C GLN A 2 3.41 7.16 -12.96
N ARG A 3 4.52 7.07 -13.71
CA ARG A 3 4.83 5.86 -14.50
C ARG A 3 5.14 4.63 -13.63
N ASN A 4 5.87 4.83 -12.52
CA ASN A 4 6.18 3.75 -11.57
C ASN A 4 4.94 3.34 -10.78
N LEU A 5 4.07 4.30 -10.43
CA LEU A 5 2.79 4.03 -9.75
C LEU A 5 1.86 3.14 -10.57
N THR A 6 1.84 3.32 -11.89
CA THR A 6 0.95 2.53 -12.77
C THR A 6 1.44 1.09 -12.91
N ALA A 7 2.77 0.87 -12.89
CA ALA A 7 3.35 -0.46 -12.85
C ALA A 7 3.14 -1.14 -11.48
N LEU A 8 3.44 -0.43 -10.38
CA LEU A 8 3.22 -0.92 -9.02
C LEU A 8 1.76 -1.33 -8.77
N THR A 9 0.80 -0.48 -9.13
CA THR A 9 -0.63 -0.79 -8.92
C THR A 9 -1.16 -1.95 -9.77
N LYS A 10 -0.43 -2.35 -10.82
CA LYS A 10 -0.82 -3.49 -11.66
C LYS A 10 -0.51 -4.81 -10.96
N ASP A 11 0.63 -4.90 -10.27
CA ASP A 11 1.11 -6.15 -9.65
C ASP A 11 0.93 -6.16 -8.12
N LEU A 12 0.59 -5.02 -7.51
CA LEU A 12 0.32 -4.89 -6.08
C LEU A 12 -1.00 -5.55 -5.66
N TYR A 13 -0.92 -6.44 -4.69
CA TYR A 13 -2.04 -6.93 -3.90
C TYR A 13 -2.02 -6.25 -2.51
N PRO A 14 -2.88 -5.24 -2.27
CA PRO A 14 -2.86 -4.46 -1.02
C PRO A 14 -2.97 -5.31 0.25
N ALA A 15 -3.71 -6.41 0.19
CA ALA A 15 -3.89 -7.35 1.31
C ALA A 15 -2.57 -7.95 1.83
N GLU A 16 -1.56 -8.14 0.96
CA GLU A 16 -0.28 -8.74 1.34
C GLU A 16 0.58 -7.79 2.19
N VAL A 17 0.42 -6.47 2.00
CA VAL A 17 1.24 -5.45 2.67
C VAL A 17 0.55 -4.83 3.88
N PHE A 18 -0.76 -5.00 4.06
CA PHE A 18 -1.48 -4.42 5.20
C PHE A 18 -0.93 -4.85 6.56
N PRO A 19 -0.63 -6.14 6.83
CA PRO A 19 -0.14 -6.56 8.15
C PRO A 19 1.15 -5.84 8.55
N PHE A 20 2.07 -5.68 7.60
CA PHE A 20 3.34 -4.98 7.84
C PHE A 20 3.13 -3.48 8.06
N LEU A 21 2.30 -2.86 7.22
CA LEU A 21 2.03 -1.42 7.31
C LEU A 21 1.23 -1.04 8.57
N THR A 22 0.36 -1.92 9.07
CA THR A 22 -0.34 -1.69 10.34
C THR A 22 0.58 -1.91 11.53
N GLN A 23 1.43 -2.95 11.50
CA GLN A 23 2.44 -3.18 12.54
C GLN A 23 3.37 -1.97 12.70
N GLU A 24 3.81 -1.39 11.59
CA GLU A 24 4.66 -0.19 11.58
C GLU A 24 3.89 1.12 11.88
N SER A 25 2.61 1.02 12.27
CA SER A 25 1.72 2.15 12.56
C SER A 25 1.59 3.15 11.40
N ILE A 26 1.86 2.70 10.18
CA ILE A 26 1.68 3.50 8.96
C ILE A 26 0.20 3.51 8.57
N LEU A 27 -0.46 2.36 8.59
CA LEU A 27 -1.90 2.26 8.40
C LEU A 27 -2.61 2.01 9.73
N THR A 28 -3.75 2.65 9.91
CA THR A 28 -4.70 2.30 10.97
C THR A 28 -5.68 1.25 10.44
N GLU A 29 -6.40 0.57 11.34
CA GLU A 29 -7.48 -0.36 10.94
C GLU A 29 -8.52 0.34 10.05
N ASN A 30 -8.89 1.58 10.38
CA ASN A 30 -9.80 2.38 9.55
C ASN A 30 -9.22 2.68 8.16
N ASP A 31 -7.91 2.93 8.03
CA ASP A 31 -7.29 3.09 6.71
C ASP A 31 -7.41 1.80 5.88
N VAL A 32 -7.22 0.64 6.52
CA VAL A 32 -7.34 -0.67 5.87
C VAL A 32 -8.78 -0.92 5.41
N ASP A 33 -9.77 -0.63 6.27
CA ASP A 33 -11.19 -0.79 5.94
C ASP A 33 -11.61 0.11 4.77
N VAL A 34 -11.20 1.37 4.80
CA VAL A 34 -11.47 2.33 3.72
C VAL A 34 -10.82 1.88 2.41
N ILE A 35 -9.60 1.34 2.46
CA ILE A 35 -8.94 0.80 1.26
C ILE A 35 -9.70 -0.45 0.78
N ASN A 36 -10.06 -1.38 1.65
CA ASN A 36 -10.77 -2.62 1.29
C ASN A 36 -12.18 -2.37 0.73
N ALA A 37 -12.82 -1.26 1.10
CA ALA A 37 -14.13 -0.88 0.58
C ALA A 37 -14.12 -0.51 -0.91
N GLU A 38 -12.94 -0.25 -1.50
CA GLU A 38 -12.82 0.03 -2.93
C GLU A 38 -13.17 -1.19 -3.78
N THR A 39 -13.90 -0.94 -4.87
CA THR A 39 -14.54 -1.99 -5.68
C THR A 39 -13.56 -2.86 -6.45
N THR A 40 -12.42 -2.31 -6.86
CA THR A 40 -11.43 -3.03 -7.66
C THR A 40 -10.06 -3.01 -7.00
N ARG A 41 -9.28 -4.09 -7.16
CA ARG A 41 -7.88 -4.15 -6.71
C ARG A 41 -7.06 -2.93 -7.15
N ARG A 42 -7.31 -2.43 -8.37
CA ARG A 42 -6.62 -1.25 -8.89
C ARG A 42 -6.96 0.01 -8.10
N GLN A 43 -8.22 0.21 -7.73
CA GLN A 43 -8.64 1.32 -6.88
C GLN A 43 -8.07 1.18 -5.47
N GLN A 44 -8.10 -0.03 -4.88
CA GLN A 44 -7.47 -0.32 -3.60
C GLN A 44 -5.97 0.04 -3.61
N ALA A 45 -5.24 -0.44 -4.62
CA ALA A 45 -3.82 -0.16 -4.80
C ALA A 45 -3.55 1.34 -5.00
N PHE A 46 -4.38 2.02 -5.79
CA PHE A 46 -4.26 3.47 -5.97
C PHE A 46 -4.48 4.21 -4.65
N LEU A 47 -5.55 3.89 -3.92
CA LEU A 47 -5.90 4.52 -2.65
C LEU A 47 -4.81 4.28 -1.60
N LEU A 48 -4.33 3.05 -1.46
CA LEU A 48 -3.18 2.71 -0.62
C LEU A 48 -1.98 3.62 -0.90
N VAL A 49 -1.56 3.74 -2.15
CA VAL A 49 -0.39 4.55 -2.47
C VAL A 49 -0.63 6.05 -2.23
N THR A 50 -1.84 6.55 -2.50
CA THR A 50 -2.17 7.95 -2.16
C THR A 50 -2.18 8.20 -0.66
N THR A 51 -2.64 7.25 0.16
CA THR A 51 -2.61 7.32 1.62
C THR A 51 -1.17 7.36 2.12
N LEU A 52 -0.31 6.47 1.59
CA LEU A 52 1.12 6.47 1.93
C LEU A 52 1.81 7.77 1.55
N TYR A 53 1.50 8.32 0.36
CA TYR A 53 2.04 9.60 -0.08
C TYR A 53 1.66 10.76 0.86
N ARG A 54 0.42 10.79 1.36
CA ARG A 54 -0.06 11.81 2.30
C ARG A 54 0.58 11.69 3.69
N LYS A 55 0.88 10.47 4.14
CA LYS A 55 1.54 10.21 5.44
C LYS A 55 3.05 10.56 5.43
N GLY A 56 3.61 10.80 4.25
CA GLY A 56 4.95 11.34 4.08
C GLY A 56 6.02 10.30 3.75
N PRO A 57 7.28 10.73 3.59
CA PRO A 57 8.33 9.92 2.97
C PRO A 57 8.68 8.63 3.74
N LYS A 58 8.54 8.63 5.07
CA LYS A 58 8.75 7.43 5.91
C LYS A 58 7.75 6.30 5.56
N ALA A 59 6.49 6.65 5.28
CA ALA A 59 5.48 5.65 4.91
C ALA A 59 5.83 4.96 3.59
N PHE A 60 6.42 5.71 2.65
CA PHE A 60 6.81 5.16 1.36
C PHE A 60 8.03 4.25 1.46
N SER A 61 9.01 4.54 2.32
CA SER A 61 10.16 3.65 2.53
C SER A 61 9.74 2.32 3.16
N VAL A 62 8.89 2.37 4.19
CA VAL A 62 8.34 1.18 4.86
C VAL A 62 7.50 0.34 3.89
N PHE A 63 6.71 0.97 3.02
CA PHE A 63 5.97 0.25 1.98
C PHE A 63 6.87 -0.47 0.97
N VAL A 64 7.99 0.14 0.58
CA VAL A 64 8.97 -0.52 -0.31
C VAL A 64 9.64 -1.70 0.38
N GLU A 65 9.86 -1.63 1.70
CA GLU A 65 10.35 -2.77 2.49
C GLU A 65 9.32 -3.89 2.56
N ALA A 66 8.06 -3.57 2.85
CA ALA A 66 6.95 -4.53 2.86
C ALA A 66 6.85 -5.30 1.53
N LEU A 67 7.03 -4.60 0.40
CA LEU A 67 7.01 -5.19 -0.93
C LEU A 67 8.19 -6.15 -1.17
N LYS A 68 9.37 -5.84 -0.65
CA LYS A 68 10.53 -6.74 -0.81
C LYS A 68 10.33 -8.04 -0.04
N ASP A 69 9.74 -7.94 1.15
CA ASP A 69 9.45 -9.08 2.01
C ASP A 69 8.33 -9.95 1.41
N SER A 70 7.27 -9.33 0.85
CA SER A 70 6.16 -10.06 0.21
C SER A 70 6.56 -10.75 -1.11
N HIS A 71 7.60 -10.25 -1.81
CA HIS A 71 8.12 -10.85 -3.05
C HIS A 71 9.21 -11.91 -2.83
N GLN A 72 9.61 -12.18 -1.59
CA GLN A 72 10.66 -13.17 -1.27
C GLN A 72 10.15 -14.60 -1.05
N HIS A 73 8.85 -14.85 -1.25
CA HIS A 73 8.20 -16.16 -1.08
C HIS A 73 7.59 -16.71 -2.37
#